data_AF-A0A935EN81-F1
#
_entry.id   AF-A0A935EN81-F1
#
_cell.length_a   1.000
_cell.length_b   1.000
_cell.length_c   1.000
_cell.angle_alpha   90.00
_cell.angle_beta   90.00
_cell.angle_gamma   90.00
#
_symmetry.space_group_name_H-M   'P 1'
#
loop_
_entity.id
_entity.type
_entity.pdbx_description
1 polymer ?
#
loop_
_entity_poly.entity_id
_entity_poly.type
_entity_poly.pdbx_seq_one_letter_code
_entity_poly.pdbx_strand_id
1 'polypeptide(L)'
;MQDRQNFISGSILGRRQHTKCHTGANAATPQGDNWKSKPSKEACLTCHTSDAASDWHNLHVTTLKLGTSAATIDNNCTSCHGASKTWSAEQMHWNQNEENAAKYKVVIDSSTYNAATRKVTVKYHVDDTTNGNAKWNLTSDCTGACTTSNRFGNLTMYVAYNNIPGQTTAVTEFSSYNNGGSGANAKAYTGTNDGSNVYTLDITIPADTAQMSAKGTGRVMSVGQAKEAELDVVTRTPKAPQVLINVSMMNTFKDFAISGALTPRKEIVSNEKCNACHGLLGTASGSNELNNAFHSGARNTIESCGGLCHDAGRAGQYTVMHDDFKFPASVLGGAATGNTMNMSHHLKRMIHGIHGGARAQYDFVHGPRATAANGMTEPENFTAEVAYPGILSDCNTCHVNDSYQNDRGTIGSVMLSTSTTADPASTRYNENNLLRALVLTDGVVDPLKLPVISPKAASCTACHDTLGVVNHVTTVGGGTFGGKTQGQFLNNETFEECDGCHAPGGFVGVDTVHKIATQNVD
;
A
#
# COMPACT_ATOMS: atom_id res chain seq x y z
N MET A 1 7.87 -23.45 23.30
CA MET A 1 6.50 -23.32 22.74
C MET A 1 5.78 -22.10 23.34
N GLN A 2 6.46 -20.96 23.48
CA GLN A 2 5.94 -19.75 24.16
C GLN A 2 5.90 -18.50 23.27
N ASP A 3 6.39 -18.56 22.02
CA ASP A 3 6.42 -17.43 21.08
C ASP A 3 5.35 -17.48 19.97
N ARG A 4 4.38 -18.42 20.03
CA ARG A 4 3.39 -18.60 18.95
C ARG A 4 2.04 -17.88 19.16
N GLN A 5 1.82 -17.20 20.29
CA GLN A 5 0.51 -16.60 20.59
C GLN A 5 0.40 -15.09 20.34
N ASN A 6 1.51 -14.39 20.03
CA ASN A 6 1.46 -12.97 19.69
C ASN A 6 1.30 -12.67 18.19
N PHE A 7 1.17 -13.70 17.35
CA PHE A 7 1.15 -13.57 15.88
C PHE A 7 -0.18 -13.92 15.20
N ILE A 8 -1.22 -14.31 15.97
CA ILE A 8 -2.47 -14.81 15.39
C ILE A 8 -3.60 -13.82 15.68
N SER A 9 -3.68 -12.79 14.83
CA SER A 9 -4.86 -11.99 14.46
C SER A 9 -4.49 -10.54 14.26
N GLY A 10 -3.84 -10.27 13.12
CA GLY A 10 -3.83 -8.93 12.57
C GLY A 10 -5.23 -8.58 12.10
N SER A 11 -5.99 -7.76 12.84
CA SER A 11 -7.22 -7.20 12.30
C SER A 11 -6.87 -6.15 11.24
N ILE A 12 -7.61 -6.09 10.14
CA ILE A 12 -7.37 -5.11 9.05
C ILE A 12 -7.48 -3.65 9.57
N LEU A 13 -8.25 -3.47 10.65
CA LEU A 13 -8.48 -2.24 11.39
C LEU A 13 -7.75 -2.31 12.73
N GLY A 14 -7.46 -1.18 13.37
CA GLY A 14 -6.99 -1.19 14.75
C GLY A 14 -8.03 -1.85 15.66
N ARG A 15 -7.61 -2.72 16.60
CA ARG A 15 -8.50 -3.45 17.54
C ARG A 15 -9.41 -2.54 18.40
N ARG A 16 -9.23 -1.21 18.31
CA ARG A 16 -9.99 -0.18 19.02
C ARG A 16 -11.06 0.51 18.16
N GLN A 17 -11.19 0.17 16.86
CA GLN A 17 -12.13 0.78 15.92
C GLN A 17 -13.56 0.22 16.04
N HIS A 18 -14.23 0.53 17.14
CA HIS A 18 -15.59 0.04 17.42
C HIS A 18 -16.62 0.52 16.38
N THR A 19 -16.44 1.73 15.85
CA THR A 19 -17.39 2.38 14.92
C THR A 19 -17.54 1.69 13.57
N LYS A 20 -16.63 0.75 13.25
CA LYS A 20 -16.72 -0.06 12.02
C LYS A 20 -17.79 -1.14 12.10
N CYS A 21 -18.03 -1.68 13.30
CA CYS A 21 -19.07 -2.69 13.53
C CYS A 21 -20.26 -2.12 14.30
N HIS A 22 -20.05 -1.07 15.09
CA HIS A 22 -21.04 -0.51 16.00
C HIS A 22 -21.43 0.90 15.61
N THR A 23 -22.72 1.13 15.38
CA THR A 23 -23.25 2.47 15.18
C THR A 23 -24.67 2.58 15.74
N GLY A 24 -24.87 3.52 16.67
CA GLY A 24 -26.21 3.93 17.11
C GLY A 24 -26.95 4.79 16.08
N ALA A 25 -26.29 5.25 15.01
CA ALA A 25 -26.91 6.08 13.98
C ALA A 25 -27.81 5.28 13.02
N ASN A 26 -27.62 3.95 12.95
CA ASN A 26 -28.48 3.09 12.15
C ASN A 26 -29.81 2.85 12.88
N ALA A 27 -30.91 3.32 12.30
CA ALA A 27 -32.25 3.18 12.86
C ALA A 27 -32.71 1.72 13.06
N ALA A 28 -32.16 0.76 12.30
CA ALA A 28 -32.43 -0.66 12.50
C ALA A 28 -31.70 -1.25 13.72
N THR A 29 -30.61 -0.61 14.16
CA THR A 29 -29.82 -1.01 15.33
C THR A 29 -29.62 0.18 16.27
N PRO A 30 -30.70 0.77 16.83
CA PRO A 30 -30.61 2.00 17.62
C PRO A 30 -29.79 1.81 18.91
N GLN A 31 -29.59 0.56 19.32
CA GLN A 31 -28.76 0.17 20.46
C GLN A 31 -27.29 -0.09 20.09
N GLY A 32 -26.87 0.23 18.86
CA GLY A 32 -25.52 -0.03 18.36
C GLY A 32 -24.41 0.61 19.22
N ASP A 33 -24.72 1.71 19.91
CA ASP A 33 -23.80 2.40 20.82
C ASP A 33 -23.75 1.81 22.25
N ASN A 34 -24.39 0.67 22.52
CA ASN A 34 -24.32 0.01 23.82
C ASN A 34 -22.89 -0.34 24.26
N TRP A 35 -21.94 -0.53 23.33
CA TRP A 35 -20.53 -0.76 23.66
C TRP A 35 -19.91 0.35 24.51
N LYS A 36 -20.43 1.59 24.42
CA LYS A 36 -19.97 2.76 25.18
C LYS A 36 -20.50 2.78 26.62
N SER A 37 -21.71 2.27 26.82
CA SER A 37 -22.50 2.52 28.03
C SER A 37 -22.87 1.26 28.82
N LYS A 38 -22.75 0.08 28.22
CA LYS A 38 -23.09 -1.22 28.80
C LYS A 38 -21.91 -2.21 28.72
N PRO A 39 -20.73 -1.89 29.28
CA PRO A 39 -19.62 -2.83 29.36
C PRO A 39 -20.06 -4.08 30.13
N SER A 40 -19.66 -5.24 29.62
CA SER A 40 -19.83 -6.54 30.28
C SER A 40 -18.51 -7.28 30.30
N LYS A 41 -18.29 -8.07 31.34
CA LYS A 41 -17.11 -8.92 31.49
C LYS A 41 -16.91 -9.80 30.25
N GLU A 42 -17.98 -10.43 29.77
CA GLU A 42 -17.94 -11.37 28.65
C GLU A 42 -17.51 -10.67 27.36
N ALA A 43 -18.00 -9.46 27.09
CA ALA A 43 -17.60 -8.69 25.90
C ALA A 43 -16.18 -8.15 25.99
N CYS A 44 -15.77 -7.62 27.15
CA CYS A 44 -14.43 -7.05 27.31
C CYS A 44 -13.33 -8.11 27.19
N LEU A 45 -13.57 -9.29 27.76
CA LEU A 45 -12.59 -10.38 27.80
C LEU A 45 -12.45 -11.15 26.49
N THR A 46 -13.24 -10.84 25.45
CA THR A 46 -12.97 -11.37 24.10
C THR A 46 -11.70 -10.77 23.48
N CYS A 47 -11.28 -9.59 23.96
CA CYS A 47 -10.11 -8.87 23.47
C CYS A 47 -9.05 -8.62 24.56
N HIS A 48 -9.47 -8.33 25.78
CA HIS A 48 -8.54 -8.20 26.91
C HIS A 48 -8.32 -9.57 27.54
N THR A 49 -7.10 -10.11 27.43
CA THR A 49 -6.80 -11.40 28.06
C THR A 49 -6.86 -11.27 29.58
N SER A 50 -7.29 -12.33 30.26
CA SER A 50 -7.44 -12.36 31.72
C SER A 50 -6.48 -13.34 32.41
N ASP A 51 -5.50 -13.86 31.67
CA ASP A 51 -4.47 -14.72 32.22
C ASP A 51 -3.63 -13.97 33.26
N ALA A 52 -2.94 -14.71 34.12
CA ALA A 52 -2.23 -14.14 35.26
C ALA A 52 -1.08 -13.17 34.88
N ALA A 53 -0.59 -13.22 33.63
CA ALA A 53 0.45 -12.33 33.13
C ALA A 53 -0.10 -11.07 32.45
N SER A 54 -1.41 -11.01 32.19
CA SER A 54 -2.05 -9.87 31.54
C SER A 54 -2.12 -8.61 32.42
N ASP A 55 -2.02 -7.45 31.77
CA ASP A 55 -2.24 -6.14 32.43
C ASP A 55 -3.62 -6.05 33.06
N TRP A 56 -4.63 -6.65 32.41
CA TRP A 56 -5.99 -6.68 32.93
C TRP A 56 -6.04 -7.41 34.28
N HIS A 57 -5.41 -8.59 34.38
CA HIS A 57 -5.37 -9.38 35.61
C HIS A 57 -4.62 -8.63 36.71
N ASN A 58 -3.46 -8.06 36.38
CA ASN A 58 -2.66 -7.31 37.35
C ASN A 58 -3.44 -6.12 37.94
N LEU A 59 -4.16 -5.37 37.11
CA LEU A 59 -4.94 -4.23 37.60
C LEU A 59 -6.16 -4.68 38.41
N HIS A 60 -6.99 -5.58 37.88
CA HIS A 60 -8.30 -5.88 38.46
C HIS A 60 -8.25 -6.91 39.60
N VAL A 61 -7.38 -7.91 39.51
CA VAL A 61 -7.25 -8.99 40.50
C VAL A 61 -6.15 -8.67 41.51
N THR A 62 -4.96 -8.30 41.06
CA THR A 62 -3.81 -8.10 41.98
C THR A 62 -3.87 -6.75 42.69
N THR A 63 -4.09 -5.66 41.93
CA THR A 63 -4.00 -4.28 42.44
C THR A 63 -5.29 -3.84 43.12
N LEU A 64 -6.42 -3.90 42.41
CA LEU A 64 -7.72 -3.45 42.91
C LEU A 64 -8.45 -4.52 43.73
N LYS A 65 -8.05 -5.79 43.64
CA LYS A 65 -8.61 -6.92 44.38
C LYS A 65 -10.14 -7.02 44.26
N LEU A 66 -10.66 -6.79 43.05
CA LEU A 66 -12.10 -6.86 42.76
C LEU A 66 -12.64 -8.31 42.76
N GLY A 67 -11.74 -9.28 42.78
CA GLY A 67 -12.00 -10.71 42.88
C GLY A 67 -10.67 -11.46 42.92
N THR A 68 -10.72 -12.78 43.10
CA THR A 68 -9.54 -13.67 43.08
C THR A 68 -9.16 -14.15 41.68
N SER A 69 -10.04 -13.94 40.69
CA SER A 69 -9.87 -14.30 39.29
C SER A 69 -10.88 -13.53 38.44
N ALA A 70 -10.76 -13.58 37.12
CA ALA A 70 -11.78 -13.01 36.22
C ALA A 70 -13.18 -13.60 36.46
N ALA A 71 -13.26 -14.90 36.78
CA ALA A 71 -14.54 -15.57 37.04
C ALA A 71 -15.25 -15.00 38.27
N THR A 72 -14.49 -14.64 39.30
CA THR A 72 -15.03 -14.18 40.60
C THR A 72 -15.26 -12.67 40.70
N ILE A 73 -14.95 -11.91 39.64
CA ILE A 73 -15.28 -10.48 39.54
C ILE A 73 -16.74 -10.31 39.11
N ASP A 74 -17.48 -9.52 39.88
CA ASP A 74 -18.86 -9.13 39.58
C ASP A 74 -18.96 -8.24 38.33
N ASN A 75 -20.06 -8.34 37.59
CA ASN A 75 -20.26 -7.59 36.34
C ASN A 75 -20.66 -6.10 36.56
N ASN A 76 -20.08 -5.45 37.56
CA ASN A 76 -20.32 -4.04 37.89
C ASN A 76 -19.36 -3.09 37.14
N CYS A 77 -19.03 -3.43 35.89
CA CYS A 77 -18.05 -2.71 35.08
C CYS A 77 -18.46 -1.25 34.82
N THR A 78 -19.75 -0.98 34.70
CA THR A 78 -20.33 0.36 34.46
C THR A 78 -19.97 1.39 35.52
N SER A 79 -19.65 0.96 36.74
CA SER A 79 -19.26 1.87 37.83
C SER A 79 -17.98 2.66 37.49
N CYS A 80 -17.03 2.02 36.79
CA CYS A 80 -15.73 2.60 36.38
C CYS A 80 -15.62 2.85 34.87
N HIS A 81 -16.24 2.00 34.04
CA HIS A 81 -16.13 1.99 32.58
C HIS A 81 -17.41 2.41 31.84
N GLY A 82 -18.45 2.83 32.57
CA GLY A 82 -19.69 3.33 31.97
C GLY A 82 -19.51 4.69 31.29
N ALA A 83 -20.56 5.15 30.61
CA ALA A 83 -20.57 6.45 29.96
C ALA A 83 -20.22 7.59 30.94
N SER A 84 -19.46 8.58 30.45
CA SER A 84 -19.00 9.73 31.23
C SER A 84 -18.09 9.41 32.43
N LYS A 85 -17.60 8.18 32.55
CA LYS A 85 -16.55 7.82 33.51
C LYS A 85 -15.16 8.11 32.95
N THR A 86 -14.21 8.38 33.84
CA THR A 86 -12.80 8.65 33.50
C THR A 86 -12.17 7.54 32.65
N TRP A 87 -12.56 6.28 32.87
CA TRP A 87 -12.06 5.12 32.12
C TRP A 87 -13.15 4.48 31.26
N SER A 88 -14.11 5.28 30.77
CA SER A 88 -15.16 4.78 29.88
C SER A 88 -14.58 4.05 28.67
N ALA A 89 -15.30 3.04 28.18
CA ALA A 89 -14.85 2.25 27.02
C ALA A 89 -14.63 3.13 25.79
N GLU A 90 -15.48 4.13 25.55
CA GLU A 90 -15.33 5.10 24.46
C GLU A 90 -14.03 5.91 24.59
N GLN A 91 -13.74 6.39 25.79
CA GLN A 91 -12.55 7.20 26.05
C GLN A 91 -11.27 6.39 25.87
N MET A 92 -11.19 5.18 26.46
CA MET A 92 -9.99 4.35 26.44
C MET A 92 -9.70 3.71 25.07
N HIS A 93 -10.74 3.53 24.24
CA HIS A 93 -10.60 3.01 22.88
C HIS A 93 -10.50 4.09 21.81
N TRP A 94 -10.38 5.35 22.20
CA TRP A 94 -10.11 6.43 21.26
C TRP A 94 -8.75 6.28 20.56
N ASN A 95 -8.73 6.63 19.27
CA ASN A 95 -7.52 6.64 18.45
C ASN A 95 -7.26 8.05 17.89
N GLN A 96 -6.20 8.69 18.38
CA GLN A 96 -5.78 10.02 17.93
C GLN A 96 -5.51 10.08 16.43
N ASN A 97 -4.82 9.09 15.87
CA ASN A 97 -4.43 9.11 14.46
C ASN A 97 -5.66 9.10 13.56
N GLU A 98 -6.66 8.27 13.89
CA GLU A 98 -7.89 8.19 13.10
C GLU A 98 -8.74 9.46 13.18
N GLU A 99 -8.94 10.01 14.39
CA GLU A 99 -9.68 11.26 14.53
C GLU A 99 -8.97 12.41 13.81
N ASN A 100 -7.66 12.52 14.00
CA ASN A 100 -6.90 13.66 13.50
C ASN A 100 -6.53 13.52 12.02
N ALA A 101 -6.63 12.32 11.42
CA ALA A 101 -6.39 12.16 9.99
C ALA A 101 -7.38 12.95 9.13
N ALA A 102 -8.59 13.20 9.64
CA ALA A 102 -9.56 14.07 8.99
C ALA A 102 -9.09 15.53 8.94
N LYS A 103 -8.20 15.97 9.84
CA LYS A 103 -7.74 17.38 9.86
C LYS A 103 -6.98 17.71 8.59
N TYR A 104 -6.14 16.82 8.08
CA TYR A 104 -5.13 17.21 7.12
C TYR A 104 -5.45 16.76 5.70
N LYS A 105 -5.85 17.69 4.82
CA LYS A 105 -6.03 17.42 3.39
C LYS A 105 -5.06 18.19 2.54
N VAL A 106 -4.27 17.49 1.72
CA VAL A 106 -3.42 18.14 0.72
C VAL A 106 -4.26 18.45 -0.50
N VAL A 107 -4.20 19.69 -1.00
CA VAL A 107 -4.90 20.13 -2.22
C VAL A 107 -3.85 20.62 -3.22
N ILE A 108 -3.83 20.02 -4.41
CA ILE A 108 -2.97 20.45 -5.52
C ILE A 108 -3.81 21.29 -6.49
N ASP A 109 -3.61 22.61 -6.44
CA ASP A 109 -4.33 23.58 -7.26
C ASP A 109 -3.91 23.51 -8.74
N SER A 110 -2.61 23.34 -9.02
CA SER A 110 -2.10 23.19 -10.39
C SER A 110 -0.77 22.45 -10.42
N SER A 111 -0.50 21.80 -11.57
CA SER A 111 0.78 21.20 -11.92
C SER A 111 1.06 21.51 -13.40
N THR A 112 2.17 22.19 -13.69
CA THR A 112 2.53 22.61 -15.06
C THR A 112 3.98 22.30 -15.34
N TYR A 113 4.27 21.64 -16.46
CA TYR A 113 5.63 21.37 -16.90
C TYR A 113 6.16 22.49 -17.82
N ASN A 114 7.38 22.94 -17.55
CA ASN A 114 8.11 23.86 -18.39
C ASN A 114 9.29 23.12 -19.04
N ALA A 115 9.21 22.90 -20.35
CA ALA A 115 10.23 22.19 -21.11
C ALA A 115 11.58 22.94 -21.19
N ALA A 116 11.57 24.28 -21.17
CA ALA A 116 12.78 25.07 -21.25
C ALA A 116 13.64 24.96 -19.97
N THR A 117 13.00 24.82 -18.81
CA THR A 117 13.69 24.65 -17.52
C THR A 117 13.67 23.22 -17.00
N ARG A 118 12.97 22.30 -17.69
CA ARG A 118 12.67 20.92 -17.26
C ARG A 118 12.15 20.83 -15.83
N LYS A 119 11.24 21.72 -15.45
CA LYS A 119 10.64 21.77 -14.12
C LYS A 119 9.13 21.61 -14.18
N VAL A 120 8.58 20.94 -13.17
CA VAL A 120 7.15 20.93 -12.89
C VAL A 120 6.89 21.93 -11.77
N THR A 121 6.16 23.00 -12.08
CA THR A 121 5.70 23.97 -11.10
C THR A 121 4.39 23.47 -10.51
N VAL A 122 4.33 23.34 -9.19
CA VAL A 122 3.19 22.81 -8.43
C VAL A 122 2.68 23.90 -7.50
N LYS A 123 1.40 24.23 -7.60
CA LYS A 123 0.69 25.10 -6.63
C LYS A 123 -0.20 24.24 -5.74
N TYR A 124 -0.09 24.41 -4.43
CA TYR A 124 -0.77 23.53 -3.47
C TYR A 124 -0.95 24.20 -2.11
N HIS A 125 -1.77 23.58 -1.26
CA HIS A 125 -1.94 23.93 0.14
C HIS A 125 -2.37 22.71 0.95
N VAL A 126 -2.38 22.83 2.28
CA VAL A 126 -2.95 21.82 3.17
C VAL A 126 -4.10 22.47 3.93
N ASP A 127 -5.30 21.92 3.78
CA ASP A 127 -6.50 22.36 4.48
C ASP A 127 -6.65 21.66 5.83
N ASP A 128 -7.15 22.41 6.82
CA ASP A 128 -7.80 21.88 8.01
C ASP A 128 -9.29 21.63 7.72
N THR A 129 -9.65 20.41 7.33
CA THR A 129 -11.06 20.12 6.96
C THR A 129 -12.01 20.15 8.13
N THR A 130 -11.49 20.12 9.36
CA THR A 130 -12.28 20.22 10.60
C THR A 130 -12.48 21.66 11.07
N ASN A 131 -11.77 22.62 10.45
CA ASN A 131 -11.80 24.03 10.80
C ASN A 131 -12.08 24.90 9.56
N GLY A 132 -13.18 24.62 8.87
CA GLY A 132 -13.65 25.41 7.74
C GLY A 132 -12.69 25.48 6.54
N ASN A 133 -11.83 24.46 6.37
CA ASN A 133 -10.75 24.43 5.37
C ASN A 133 -9.75 25.60 5.54
N ALA A 134 -9.45 25.98 6.78
CA ALA A 134 -8.36 26.91 7.06
C ALA A 134 -7.03 26.32 6.57
N LYS A 135 -6.22 27.11 5.86
CA LYS A 135 -4.95 26.64 5.29
C LYS A 135 -3.84 26.62 6.32
N TRP A 136 -3.17 25.49 6.45
CA TRP A 136 -2.02 25.31 7.34
C TRP A 136 -0.79 26.06 6.84
N ASN A 137 -0.10 26.73 7.77
CA ASN A 137 1.27 27.17 7.53
C ASN A 137 2.21 25.97 7.75
N LEU A 138 2.89 25.55 6.68
CA LEU A 138 3.74 24.36 6.65
C LEU A 138 5.07 24.52 7.41
N THR A 139 5.41 25.73 7.86
CA THR A 139 6.65 26.02 8.59
C THR A 139 6.42 26.59 9.97
N SER A 140 5.16 26.70 10.42
CA SER A 140 4.82 27.41 11.68
C SER A 140 5.45 26.81 12.93
N ASP A 141 5.73 25.51 12.93
CA ASP A 141 6.34 24.80 14.04
C ASP A 141 7.85 24.55 13.84
N CYS A 142 8.43 25.08 12.77
CA CYS A 142 9.86 24.95 12.48
C CYS A 142 10.65 26.04 13.21
N THR A 143 11.52 25.64 14.15
CA THR A 143 12.53 26.52 14.74
C THR A 143 13.77 26.52 13.84
N GLY A 144 13.78 27.38 12.83
CA GLY A 144 14.80 27.39 11.78
C GLY A 144 14.44 26.44 10.63
N ALA A 145 15.37 25.57 10.23
CA ALA A 145 15.11 24.58 9.18
C ALA A 145 14.14 23.49 9.66
N CYS A 146 13.12 23.18 8.87
CA CYS A 146 12.22 22.08 9.19
C CYS A 146 12.95 20.73 9.11
N THR A 147 12.60 19.86 10.04
CA THR A 147 13.10 18.49 10.22
C THR A 147 11.96 17.48 10.12
N THR A 148 12.27 16.19 10.08
CA THR A 148 11.27 15.11 10.03
C THR A 148 10.40 14.99 11.29
N SER A 149 10.74 15.72 12.35
CA SER A 149 9.96 15.81 13.59
C SER A 149 8.94 16.96 13.58
N ASN A 150 9.05 17.90 12.65
CA ASN A 150 8.05 18.97 12.46
C ASN A 150 6.80 18.42 11.80
N ARG A 151 5.66 19.07 12.05
CA ARG A 151 4.32 18.67 11.63
C ARG A 151 4.29 18.27 10.17
N PHE A 152 4.78 19.11 9.28
CA PHE A 152 4.78 18.83 7.83
C PHE A 152 6.16 18.46 7.27
N GLY A 153 7.13 18.15 8.14
CA GLY A 153 8.52 17.88 7.75
C GLY A 153 8.71 16.66 6.84
N ASN A 154 7.77 15.72 6.87
CA ASN A 154 7.81 14.52 6.02
C ASN A 154 6.93 14.62 4.77
N LEU A 155 6.07 15.64 4.65
CA LEU A 155 5.23 15.84 3.48
C LEU A 155 6.09 16.14 2.26
N THR A 156 5.96 15.31 1.24
CA THR A 156 6.80 15.34 0.03
C THR A 156 5.92 15.27 -1.20
N MET A 157 6.20 16.13 -2.17
CA MET A 157 5.61 16.07 -3.51
C MET A 157 6.52 15.24 -4.40
N TYR A 158 6.00 14.17 -4.97
CA TYR A 158 6.70 13.33 -5.94
C TYR A 158 6.14 13.54 -7.33
N VAL A 159 7.01 13.42 -8.33
CA VAL A 159 6.60 13.32 -9.73
C VAL A 159 6.82 11.89 -10.21
N ALA A 160 5.80 11.31 -10.82
CA ALA A 160 5.87 10.04 -11.53
C ALA A 160 5.46 10.23 -12.99
N TYR A 161 6.08 9.51 -13.92
CA TYR A 161 5.77 9.61 -15.34
C TYR A 161 6.14 8.33 -16.11
N ASN A 162 5.70 8.23 -17.36
CA ASN A 162 6.19 7.24 -18.30
C ASN A 162 7.63 7.59 -18.72
N ASN A 163 8.56 6.64 -18.57
CA ASN A 163 9.96 6.82 -18.92
C ASN A 163 10.59 5.69 -19.76
N ILE A 164 9.84 4.67 -20.18
CA ILE A 164 10.41 3.53 -20.93
C ILE A 164 10.51 3.88 -22.43
N PRO A 165 11.68 3.73 -23.08
CA PRO A 165 11.84 3.99 -24.51
C PRO A 165 10.88 3.14 -25.37
N GLY A 166 10.47 3.65 -26.53
CA GLY A 166 9.55 2.95 -27.45
C GLY A 166 8.07 3.01 -27.07
N GLN A 167 7.71 3.34 -25.82
CA GLN A 167 6.31 3.51 -25.44
C GLN A 167 5.66 4.76 -26.05
N THR A 168 4.36 4.66 -26.34
CA THR A 168 3.56 5.79 -26.84
C THR A 168 3.30 6.80 -25.72
N THR A 169 2.94 8.03 -26.10
CA THR A 169 2.58 9.10 -25.14
C THR A 169 1.23 8.89 -24.45
N ALA A 170 0.45 7.88 -24.89
CA ALA A 170 -0.84 7.53 -24.30
C ALA A 170 -0.73 6.56 -23.10
N VAL A 171 0.45 5.99 -22.85
CA VAL A 171 0.72 5.11 -21.70
C VAL A 171 0.71 5.94 -20.42
N THR A 172 -0.02 5.47 -19.40
CA THR A 172 -0.28 6.20 -18.14
C THR A 172 0.07 5.38 -16.89
N GLU A 173 0.78 4.28 -17.08
CA GLU A 173 1.45 3.51 -16.06
C GLU A 173 2.72 4.25 -15.64
N PHE A 174 2.56 5.14 -14.66
CA PHE A 174 3.64 5.99 -14.16
C PHE A 174 4.60 5.22 -13.27
N SER A 175 5.87 5.63 -13.27
CA SER A 175 6.82 5.29 -12.22
C SER A 175 7.44 6.55 -11.66
N SER A 176 7.74 6.56 -10.36
CA SER A 176 8.60 7.57 -9.76
C SER A 176 10.08 7.20 -9.86
N TYR A 177 10.42 5.98 -10.27
CA TYR A 177 11.80 5.56 -10.50
C TYR A 177 12.29 6.15 -11.82
N ASN A 178 12.50 7.45 -11.77
CA ASN A 178 12.79 8.32 -12.88
C ASN A 178 14.30 8.35 -13.11
N ASN A 179 14.75 7.76 -14.22
CA ASN A 179 16.13 7.91 -14.68
C ASN A 179 17.16 7.42 -13.63
N GLY A 180 16.87 6.26 -13.00
CA GLY A 180 17.76 5.62 -12.03
C GLY A 180 17.49 5.93 -10.56
N GLY A 181 16.39 6.63 -10.23
CA GLY A 181 16.00 6.86 -8.84
C GLY A 181 14.71 7.66 -8.67
N SER A 182 14.25 7.83 -7.43
CA SER A 182 13.06 8.64 -7.11
C SER A 182 13.40 10.11 -6.82
N GLY A 183 14.37 10.68 -7.54
CA GLY A 183 14.92 12.02 -7.28
C GLY A 183 14.03 13.20 -7.70
N ALA A 184 13.00 12.96 -8.51
CA ALA A 184 12.04 13.99 -8.91
C ALA A 184 11.01 14.24 -7.79
N ASN A 185 11.45 14.88 -6.71
CA ASN A 185 10.61 15.21 -5.58
C ASN A 185 11.09 16.46 -4.84
N ALA A 186 10.22 17.04 -4.02
CA ALA A 186 10.55 18.15 -3.14
C ALA A 186 9.72 18.09 -1.85
N LYS A 187 10.28 18.56 -0.74
CA LYS A 187 9.55 18.69 0.52
C LYS A 187 8.52 19.82 0.41
N ALA A 188 7.30 19.57 0.84
CA ALA A 188 6.22 20.54 0.68
C ALA A 188 6.43 21.83 1.50
N TYR A 189 7.21 21.82 2.57
CA TYR A 189 7.51 23.06 3.31
C TYR A 189 8.56 23.96 2.62
N THR A 190 9.25 23.49 1.57
CA THR A 190 10.26 24.28 0.85
C THR A 190 9.67 25.15 -0.27
N GLY A 191 8.37 25.02 -0.53
CA GLY A 191 7.68 25.89 -1.49
C GLY A 191 7.62 27.33 -1.02
N THR A 192 7.52 28.27 -1.96
CA THR A 192 7.29 29.69 -1.68
C THR A 192 5.83 29.90 -1.28
N ASN A 193 5.60 30.35 -0.04
CA ASN A 193 4.28 30.74 0.47
C ASN A 193 3.92 32.13 -0.09
N ASP A 194 2.72 32.29 -0.65
CA ASP A 194 2.22 33.57 -1.19
C ASP A 194 1.65 34.53 -0.12
N GLY A 195 1.78 34.18 1.16
CA GLY A 195 1.24 34.92 2.30
C GLY A 195 -0.17 34.47 2.72
N SER A 196 -0.83 33.63 1.91
CA SER A 196 -2.15 33.04 2.20
C SER A 196 -2.08 31.55 2.56
N ASN A 197 -0.88 31.03 2.84
CA ASN A 197 -0.59 29.60 3.03
C ASN A 197 -0.91 28.76 1.78
N VAL A 198 -0.81 29.38 0.61
CA VAL A 198 -0.76 28.66 -0.66
C VAL A 198 0.69 28.70 -1.16
N TYR A 199 1.20 27.53 -1.47
CA TYR A 199 2.61 27.30 -1.74
C TYR A 199 2.81 27.00 -3.22
N THR A 200 3.93 27.50 -3.77
CA THR A 200 4.41 27.12 -5.10
C THR A 200 5.80 26.52 -4.98
N LEU A 201 6.02 25.33 -5.58
CA LEU A 201 7.35 24.72 -5.66
C LEU A 201 7.64 24.25 -7.08
N ASP A 202 8.93 24.20 -7.42
CA ASP A 202 9.42 23.60 -8.65
C ASP A 202 10.07 22.24 -8.36
N ILE A 203 9.69 21.22 -9.11
CA ILE A 203 10.36 19.90 -9.09
C ILE A 203 11.10 19.71 -10.41
N THR A 204 12.42 19.52 -10.33
CA THR A 204 13.24 19.23 -11.50
C THR A 204 12.98 17.81 -12.02
N ILE A 205 12.74 17.70 -13.32
CA ILE A 205 12.68 16.42 -14.03
C ILE A 205 14.10 16.02 -14.45
N PRO A 206 14.59 14.82 -14.06
CA PRO A 206 15.89 14.31 -14.49
C PRO A 206 16.12 14.45 -16.00
N ALA A 207 17.38 14.61 -16.39
CA ALA A 207 17.77 14.65 -17.80
C ALA A 207 17.48 13.29 -18.47
N ASP A 208 17.00 13.34 -19.72
CA ASP A 208 16.77 12.13 -20.50
C ASP A 208 18.09 11.41 -20.78
N THR A 209 18.05 10.08 -20.80
CA THR A 209 19.15 9.20 -21.23
C THR A 209 18.70 8.38 -22.43
N ALA A 210 19.62 7.63 -23.03
CA ALA A 210 19.25 6.68 -24.09
C ALA A 210 18.28 5.60 -23.59
N GLN A 211 18.35 5.26 -22.30
CA GLN A 211 17.56 4.19 -21.67
C GLN A 211 16.26 4.69 -21.03
N MET A 212 16.12 5.99 -20.73
CA MET A 212 14.94 6.55 -20.06
C MET A 212 14.67 8.00 -20.47
N SER A 213 13.43 8.33 -20.86
CA SER A 213 13.06 9.69 -21.24
C SER A 213 11.65 10.08 -20.79
N ALA A 214 11.50 11.29 -20.23
CA ALA A 214 10.23 11.77 -19.71
C ALA A 214 9.28 12.14 -20.86
N LYS A 215 8.08 11.56 -20.92
CA LYS A 215 7.12 11.80 -22.02
C LYS A 215 5.66 11.55 -21.63
N GLY A 216 4.75 12.04 -22.46
CA GLY A 216 3.31 11.81 -22.30
C GLY A 216 2.75 12.59 -21.12
N THR A 217 1.96 11.91 -20.29
CA THR A 217 1.40 12.48 -19.06
C THR A 217 2.29 12.15 -17.87
N GLY A 218 2.52 13.14 -17.00
CA GLY A 218 3.10 12.96 -15.69
C GLY A 218 2.08 13.23 -14.60
N ARG A 219 2.37 12.77 -13.38
CA ARG A 219 1.54 12.96 -12.19
C ARG A 219 2.38 13.51 -11.05
N VAL A 220 1.92 14.60 -10.46
CA VAL A 220 2.39 15.04 -9.14
C VAL A 220 1.50 14.39 -8.09
N MET A 221 2.09 13.86 -7.02
CA MET A 221 1.36 13.27 -5.90
C MET A 221 1.98 13.69 -4.58
N SER A 222 1.14 13.98 -3.59
CA SER A 222 1.58 14.24 -2.22
C SER A 222 1.70 12.92 -1.46
N VAL A 223 2.71 12.83 -0.60
CA VAL A 223 2.99 11.65 0.23
C VAL A 223 3.54 12.13 1.56
N GLY A 224 3.01 11.62 2.66
CA GLY A 224 3.48 11.97 4.00
C GLY A 224 2.38 11.99 5.05
N GLN A 225 2.79 12.39 6.25
CA GLN A 225 1.96 12.46 7.46
C GLN A 225 2.17 13.80 8.15
N ALA A 226 1.22 14.14 9.03
CA ALA A 226 1.41 15.16 10.04
C ALA A 226 2.10 14.57 11.28
N LYS A 227 3.09 15.26 11.85
CA LYS A 227 3.59 14.98 13.20
C LYS A 227 2.77 15.71 14.24
N GLU A 228 2.30 14.97 15.23
CA GLU A 228 1.61 15.53 16.39
C GLU A 228 2.19 14.98 17.69
N ALA A 229 2.06 15.74 18.78
CA ALA A 229 2.30 15.22 20.11
C ALA A 229 1.25 14.15 20.44
N GLU A 230 1.71 13.01 20.94
CA GLU A 230 0.85 11.97 21.48
C GLU A 230 0.10 12.52 22.69
N LEU A 231 -1.21 12.37 22.67
CA LEU A 231 -2.08 12.80 23.76
C LEU A 231 -2.30 11.65 24.75
N ASP A 232 -2.39 11.99 26.03
CA ASP A 232 -2.94 11.09 27.02
C ASP A 232 -4.41 10.79 26.69
N VAL A 233 -4.77 9.51 26.72
CA VAL A 233 -6.09 9.03 26.29
C VAL A 233 -7.23 9.55 27.18
N VAL A 234 -6.92 9.89 28.43
CA VAL A 234 -7.89 10.40 29.40
C VAL A 234 -7.95 11.92 29.36
N THR A 235 -6.83 12.60 29.54
CA THR A 235 -6.83 14.07 29.68
C THR A 235 -6.85 14.79 28.34
N ARG A 236 -6.51 14.11 27.24
CA ARG A 236 -6.33 14.69 25.89
C ARG A 236 -5.30 15.80 25.84
N THR A 237 -4.38 15.79 26.79
CA THR A 237 -3.22 16.70 26.82
C THR A 237 -1.98 15.96 26.32
N PRO A 238 -1.00 16.67 25.74
CA PRO A 238 0.28 16.06 25.37
C PRO A 238 0.92 15.29 26.52
N LYS A 239 1.44 14.09 26.24
CA LYS A 239 2.19 13.30 27.21
C LYS A 239 3.49 14.00 27.59
N ALA A 240 3.93 13.77 28.84
CA ALA A 240 5.22 14.23 29.35
C ALA A 240 6.07 13.01 29.79
N PRO A 241 7.28 12.78 29.23
CA PRO A 241 7.91 13.56 28.16
C PRO A 241 7.16 13.46 26.83
N GLN A 242 7.35 14.46 25.96
CA GLN A 242 6.68 14.51 24.66
C GLN A 242 7.09 13.32 23.78
N VAL A 243 6.09 12.61 23.29
CA VAL A 243 6.22 11.58 22.25
C VAL A 243 5.51 12.09 20.99
N LEU A 244 6.08 11.83 19.81
CA LEU A 244 5.47 12.22 18.54
C LEU A 244 4.85 11.00 17.85
N ILE A 245 3.63 11.16 17.35
CA ILE A 245 2.96 10.18 16.50
C ILE A 245 2.88 10.67 15.05
N ASN A 246 2.67 9.72 14.13
CA ASN A 246 2.32 10.03 12.75
C ASN A 246 0.81 10.02 12.60
N VAL A 247 0.26 11.14 12.13
CA VAL A 247 -1.15 11.27 11.75
C VAL A 247 -1.25 11.24 10.24
N SER A 248 -1.98 10.28 9.70
CA SER A 248 -2.15 10.15 8.24
C SER A 248 -2.84 11.39 7.67
N MET A 249 -2.49 11.76 6.43
CA MET A 249 -3.08 12.92 5.75
C MET A 249 -3.87 12.46 4.53
N MET A 250 -4.97 13.12 4.19
CA MET A 250 -5.63 12.92 2.89
C MET A 250 -4.74 13.47 1.78
N ASN A 251 -3.86 12.61 1.27
CA ASN A 251 -2.96 12.90 0.16
C ASN A 251 -3.73 12.96 -1.17
N THR A 252 -3.24 13.74 -2.13
CA THR A 252 -3.89 13.92 -3.44
C THR A 252 -2.86 13.91 -4.57
N PHE A 253 -3.34 13.93 -5.81
CA PHE A 253 -2.51 13.97 -7.00
C PHE A 253 -3.09 14.92 -8.05
N LYS A 254 -2.26 15.32 -9.02
CA LYS A 254 -2.69 16.05 -10.21
C LYS A 254 -1.83 15.71 -11.42
N ASP A 255 -2.49 15.45 -12.55
CA ASP A 255 -1.83 15.13 -13.81
C ASP A 255 -1.42 16.40 -14.56
N PHE A 256 -0.34 16.30 -15.34
CA PHE A 256 0.16 17.35 -16.22
C PHE A 256 0.75 16.74 -17.50
N ALA A 257 0.76 17.51 -18.59
CA ALA A 257 1.37 17.06 -19.84
C ALA A 257 2.88 17.36 -19.81
N ILE A 258 3.70 16.34 -20.04
CA ILE A 258 5.14 16.48 -20.35
C ILE A 258 5.31 16.70 -21.85
N SER A 259 4.62 15.89 -22.65
CA SER A 259 4.56 16.00 -24.10
C SER A 259 3.25 15.43 -24.64
N GLY A 260 2.77 15.97 -25.75
CA GLY A 260 1.49 15.56 -26.34
C GLY A 260 0.28 15.97 -25.50
N ALA A 261 -0.85 15.31 -25.76
CA ALA A 261 -2.11 15.58 -25.05
C ALA A 261 -2.11 14.95 -23.65
N LEU A 262 -2.71 15.66 -22.69
CA LEU A 262 -2.95 15.13 -21.35
C LEU A 262 -3.91 13.94 -21.44
N THR A 263 -3.43 12.77 -21.01
CA THR A 263 -4.19 11.53 -20.95
C THR A 263 -4.22 11.06 -19.48
N PRO A 264 -5.36 11.21 -18.78
CA PRO A 264 -5.47 10.76 -17.40
C PRO A 264 -5.30 9.24 -17.28
N ARG A 265 -4.67 8.79 -16.19
CA ARG A 265 -4.63 7.36 -15.87
C ARG A 265 -6.05 6.85 -15.59
N LYS A 266 -6.40 5.70 -16.16
CA LYS A 266 -7.69 5.03 -15.91
C LYS A 266 -7.86 4.74 -14.41
N GLU A 267 -9.07 4.97 -13.92
CA GLU A 267 -9.47 4.53 -12.59
C GLU A 267 -9.80 3.03 -12.63
N ILE A 268 -9.08 2.25 -11.82
CA ILE A 268 -9.21 0.79 -11.78
C ILE A 268 -9.85 0.35 -10.47
N VAL A 269 -9.37 0.91 -9.36
CA VAL A 269 -9.85 0.68 -8.00
C VAL A 269 -10.09 2.04 -7.33
N SER A 270 -10.82 2.07 -6.22
CA SER A 270 -11.08 3.32 -5.48
C SER A 270 -10.63 3.24 -4.02
N ASN A 271 -10.18 4.39 -3.50
CA ASN A 271 -9.74 4.53 -2.12
C ASN A 271 -10.87 4.20 -1.14
N GLU A 272 -12.11 4.58 -1.48
CA GLU A 272 -13.31 4.29 -0.69
C GLU A 272 -13.51 2.79 -0.49
N LYS A 273 -13.39 1.99 -1.56
CA LYS A 273 -13.50 0.55 -1.51
C LYS A 273 -12.40 -0.11 -0.67
N CYS A 274 -11.15 0.37 -0.75
CA CYS A 274 -10.09 -0.07 0.16
C CYS A 274 -10.42 0.27 1.62
N ASN A 275 -10.91 1.48 1.86
CA ASN A 275 -11.22 2.04 3.17
C ASN A 275 -12.45 1.42 3.85
N ALA A 276 -13.29 0.72 3.08
CA ALA A 276 -14.38 -0.10 3.61
C ALA A 276 -13.85 -1.15 4.61
N CYS A 277 -12.70 -1.76 4.31
CA CYS A 277 -12.02 -2.71 5.20
C CYS A 277 -10.88 -2.06 6.01
N HIS A 278 -10.13 -1.12 5.44
CA HIS A 278 -8.89 -0.58 6.05
C HIS A 278 -9.06 0.67 6.90
N GLY A 279 -10.26 1.26 7.01
CA GLY A 279 -10.39 2.56 7.67
C GLY A 279 -9.83 3.64 6.75
N LEU A 280 -8.82 4.40 7.18
CA LEU A 280 -7.98 5.15 6.25
C LEU A 280 -6.76 4.29 5.97
N LEU A 281 -6.58 3.82 4.74
CA LEU A 281 -5.43 3.00 4.35
C LEU A 281 -4.12 3.61 4.90
N GLY A 282 -3.25 2.81 5.52
CA GLY A 282 -2.03 3.30 6.14
C GLY A 282 -2.17 3.85 7.58
N THR A 283 -3.38 4.06 8.12
CA THR A 283 -3.52 4.23 9.58
C THR A 283 -3.35 2.88 10.29
N ALA A 284 -3.48 2.86 11.62
CA ALA A 284 -3.26 1.68 12.46
C ALA A 284 -3.99 0.42 11.91
N SER A 285 -3.28 -0.41 11.14
CA SER A 285 -3.69 -1.76 10.80
C SER A 285 -3.35 -2.65 11.99
N GLY A 286 -4.32 -3.44 12.43
CA GLY A 286 -4.24 -4.30 13.61
C GLY A 286 -3.24 -5.45 13.53
N SER A 287 -2.41 -5.53 12.49
CA SER A 287 -1.22 -6.39 12.48
C SER A 287 -0.11 -5.89 13.42
N ASN A 288 -0.10 -4.59 13.78
CA ASN A 288 0.96 -4.03 14.60
C ASN A 288 0.41 -3.36 15.86
N GLU A 289 0.94 -3.75 17.02
CA GLU A 289 0.77 -3.05 18.31
C GLU A 289 1.47 -1.67 18.33
N LEU A 290 2.11 -1.29 17.21
CA LEU A 290 2.87 -0.06 17.05
C LEU A 290 2.01 1.05 16.43
N ASN A 291 2.15 2.27 16.96
CA ASN A 291 1.50 3.50 16.48
C ASN A 291 1.78 3.87 14.99
N ASN A 292 2.55 3.06 14.24
CA ASN A 292 3.13 3.38 12.92
C ASN A 292 2.89 2.28 11.87
N ALA A 293 1.68 1.70 11.78
CA ALA A 293 1.39 0.65 10.79
C ALA A 293 1.51 1.13 9.32
N PHE A 294 1.80 0.19 8.41
CA PHE A 294 1.94 0.29 6.94
C PHE A 294 2.50 1.62 6.39
N HIS A 295 3.82 1.66 6.15
CA HIS A 295 4.55 2.90 5.78
C HIS A 295 4.26 4.09 6.72
N SER A 296 3.94 3.81 7.99
CA SER A 296 3.59 4.76 9.03
C SER A 296 2.41 5.69 8.69
N GLY A 297 1.58 5.34 7.71
CA GLY A 297 0.49 6.19 7.21
C GLY A 297 0.90 7.28 6.22
N ALA A 298 2.14 7.26 5.72
CA ALA A 298 2.59 8.22 4.69
C ALA A 298 1.92 7.99 3.35
N ARG A 299 1.55 6.73 3.07
CA ARG A 299 1.12 6.23 1.77
C ARG A 299 -0.26 5.62 1.91
N ASN A 300 -1.26 6.37 1.49
CA ASN A 300 -2.66 6.04 1.75
C ASN A 300 -3.59 6.29 0.55
N THR A 301 -3.01 6.45 -0.64
CA THR A 301 -3.75 6.55 -1.89
C THR A 301 -3.27 5.51 -2.87
N ILE A 302 -4.19 4.99 -3.68
CA ILE A 302 -3.89 4.05 -4.77
C ILE A 302 -2.81 4.61 -5.68
N GLU A 303 -2.84 5.92 -5.95
CA GLU A 303 -1.87 6.61 -6.78
C GLU A 303 -0.48 6.63 -6.16
N SER A 304 -0.40 6.90 -4.86
CA SER A 304 0.85 6.82 -4.11
C SER A 304 1.39 5.39 -4.03
N CYS A 305 0.53 4.36 -4.01
CA CYS A 305 0.98 2.98 -4.06
C CYS A 305 1.51 2.65 -5.46
N GLY A 306 0.65 2.75 -6.49
CA GLY A 306 0.90 2.24 -7.83
C GLY A 306 1.80 3.08 -8.73
N GLY A 307 1.95 4.39 -8.46
CA GLY A 307 2.83 5.26 -9.24
C GLY A 307 4.18 5.54 -8.56
N LEU A 308 4.27 5.38 -7.23
CA LEU A 308 5.49 5.70 -6.49
C LEU A 308 6.42 4.51 -6.33
N CYS A 309 5.90 3.36 -5.90
CA CYS A 309 6.72 2.20 -5.52
C CYS A 309 6.20 0.86 -6.02
N HIS A 310 4.90 0.69 -6.17
CA HIS A 310 4.27 -0.54 -6.66
C HIS A 310 3.90 -0.42 -8.13
N ASP A 311 4.83 0.10 -8.92
CA ASP A 311 4.69 0.27 -10.37
C ASP A 311 5.15 -0.98 -11.12
N ALA A 312 4.85 -1.05 -12.42
CA ALA A 312 5.17 -2.21 -13.25
C ALA A 312 6.70 -2.42 -13.43
N GLY A 313 7.49 -1.36 -13.31
CA GLY A 313 8.94 -1.35 -13.52
C GLY A 313 9.74 -1.84 -12.31
N ARG A 314 9.08 -2.21 -11.20
CA ARG A 314 9.75 -2.64 -9.97
C ARG A 314 9.39 -4.08 -9.59
N ALA A 315 10.41 -4.90 -9.42
CA ALA A 315 10.30 -6.18 -8.72
C ALA A 315 10.50 -5.99 -7.21
N GLY A 316 10.01 -6.95 -6.43
CA GLY A 316 10.33 -7.04 -5.02
C GLY A 316 11.80 -7.31 -4.81
N GLN A 317 12.50 -6.39 -4.15
CA GLN A 317 13.94 -6.53 -3.88
C GLN A 317 14.26 -7.76 -3.03
N TYR A 318 13.34 -8.15 -2.16
CA TYR A 318 13.49 -9.24 -1.19
C TYR A 318 12.37 -10.26 -1.26
N THR A 319 11.45 -10.14 -2.22
CA THR A 319 10.27 -10.99 -2.36
C THR A 319 10.56 -11.95 -3.50
N VAL A 320 10.84 -13.22 -3.20
CA VAL A 320 11.09 -14.27 -4.20
C VAL A 320 9.83 -15.08 -4.41
N MET A 321 9.60 -15.60 -5.62
CA MET A 321 8.53 -16.56 -5.83
C MET A 321 8.88 -17.85 -5.07
N HIS A 322 8.00 -18.31 -4.18
CA HIS A 322 8.33 -19.39 -3.22
C HIS A 322 8.42 -20.79 -3.87
N ASP A 323 8.20 -20.87 -5.17
CA ASP A 323 7.76 -22.04 -5.92
C ASP A 323 8.76 -22.56 -6.96
N ASP A 324 10.01 -22.14 -6.85
CA ASP A 324 11.06 -22.48 -7.80
C ASP A 324 10.77 -22.06 -9.26
N PHE A 325 9.89 -21.08 -9.54
CA PHE A 325 9.88 -20.45 -10.86
C PHE A 325 11.25 -19.84 -11.13
N LYS A 326 12.03 -20.48 -12.01
CA LYS A 326 13.36 -20.04 -12.41
C LYS A 326 13.28 -19.26 -13.71
N PHE A 327 14.19 -18.31 -13.89
CA PHE A 327 14.35 -17.67 -15.19
C PHE A 327 14.67 -18.72 -16.27
N PRO A 328 13.96 -18.72 -17.42
CA PRO A 328 14.34 -19.57 -18.54
C PRO A 328 15.70 -19.12 -19.08
N ALA A 329 16.56 -20.08 -19.45
CA ALA A 329 17.91 -19.82 -19.95
C ALA A 329 17.94 -18.80 -21.09
N SER A 330 16.92 -18.82 -21.93
CA SER A 330 16.79 -17.98 -23.12
C SER A 330 16.63 -16.48 -22.82
N VAL A 331 16.17 -16.10 -21.63
CA VAL A 331 15.77 -14.71 -21.35
C VAL A 331 16.92 -13.87 -20.82
N LEU A 332 17.93 -14.54 -20.26
CA LEU A 332 19.07 -13.92 -19.58
C LEU A 332 20.39 -14.38 -20.23
N GLY A 333 20.43 -14.50 -21.56
CA GLY A 333 21.66 -14.74 -22.31
C GLY A 333 22.27 -16.14 -22.14
N GLY A 334 21.45 -17.16 -21.88
CA GLY A 334 21.89 -18.56 -21.78
C GLY A 334 22.26 -19.02 -20.37
N ALA A 335 22.19 -18.15 -19.36
CA ALA A 335 22.40 -18.51 -17.96
C ALA A 335 21.07 -19.02 -17.33
N ALA A 336 20.94 -20.33 -17.11
CA ALA A 336 19.95 -20.93 -16.19
C ALA A 336 20.60 -22.14 -15.50
N THR A 337 20.23 -22.59 -14.29
CA THR A 337 18.87 -22.93 -13.80
C THR A 337 18.71 -22.83 -12.28
N GLY A 338 19.57 -22.09 -11.55
CA GLY A 338 19.48 -21.96 -10.08
C GLY A 338 18.61 -20.80 -9.57
N ASN A 339 18.46 -19.74 -10.35
CA ASN A 339 18.00 -18.44 -9.84
C ASN A 339 16.47 -18.27 -9.94
N THR A 340 15.83 -17.97 -8.81
CA THR A 340 14.37 -17.81 -8.70
C THR A 340 13.93 -16.43 -9.16
N MET A 341 12.77 -16.35 -9.82
CA MET A 341 12.17 -15.06 -10.14
C MET A 341 11.79 -14.29 -8.87
N ASN A 342 11.91 -12.96 -8.89
CA ASN A 342 11.32 -12.12 -7.85
C ASN A 342 9.82 -11.98 -8.07
N MET A 343 9.03 -11.93 -7.00
CA MET A 343 7.65 -11.48 -7.09
C MET A 343 7.64 -10.02 -7.54
N SER A 344 6.91 -9.71 -8.62
CA SER A 344 6.72 -8.31 -8.99
C SER A 344 5.94 -7.57 -7.89
N HIS A 345 6.39 -6.36 -7.57
CA HIS A 345 5.71 -5.45 -6.63
C HIS A 345 4.68 -4.57 -7.33
N HIS A 346 4.42 -4.79 -8.61
CA HIS A 346 3.36 -4.13 -9.34
C HIS A 346 2.02 -4.25 -8.57
N LEU A 347 1.35 -3.12 -8.35
CA LEU A 347 0.20 -2.99 -7.46
C LEU A 347 -0.84 -4.09 -7.64
N LYS A 348 -1.24 -4.37 -8.88
CA LYS A 348 -2.25 -5.41 -9.18
C LYS A 348 -1.84 -6.78 -8.69
N ARG A 349 -0.57 -7.15 -8.84
CA ARG A 349 -0.05 -8.44 -8.44
C ARG A 349 0.17 -8.52 -6.94
N MET A 350 0.67 -7.45 -6.32
CA MET A 350 0.82 -7.38 -4.87
C MET A 350 -0.54 -7.46 -4.17
N ILE A 351 -1.52 -6.65 -4.57
CA ILE A 351 -2.82 -6.60 -3.90
C ILE A 351 -3.59 -7.90 -4.10
N HIS A 352 -3.58 -8.48 -5.30
CA HIS A 352 -4.17 -9.80 -5.52
C HIS A 352 -3.42 -10.90 -4.76
N GLY A 353 -2.08 -10.87 -4.70
CA GLY A 353 -1.31 -11.87 -3.95
C GLY A 353 -1.58 -11.84 -2.45
N ILE A 354 -1.69 -10.64 -1.85
CA ILE A 354 -2.00 -10.46 -0.42
C ILE A 354 -3.41 -10.97 -0.08
N HIS A 355 -4.42 -10.59 -0.88
CA HIS A 355 -5.82 -10.89 -0.55
C HIS A 355 -6.31 -12.23 -1.15
N GLY A 356 -5.61 -12.74 -2.16
CA GLY A 356 -5.93 -13.98 -2.88
C GLY A 356 -5.31 -15.24 -2.29
N GLY A 357 -4.70 -15.16 -1.10
CA GLY A 357 -4.00 -16.28 -0.46
C GLY A 357 -4.82 -17.56 -0.35
N ALA A 358 -6.14 -17.46 -0.11
CA ALA A 358 -7.04 -18.62 -0.06
C ALA A 358 -7.20 -19.37 -1.41
N ARG A 359 -6.79 -18.76 -2.53
CA ARG A 359 -6.85 -19.34 -3.88
C ARG A 359 -5.49 -19.66 -4.47
N ALA A 360 -4.47 -18.88 -4.12
CA ALA A 360 -3.11 -19.08 -4.59
C ALA A 360 -2.60 -20.47 -4.16
N GLN A 361 -1.90 -21.15 -5.07
CA GLN A 361 -1.17 -22.37 -4.74
C GLN A 361 0.15 -22.03 -4.03
N TYR A 362 0.71 -20.86 -4.33
CA TYR A 362 2.00 -20.42 -3.82
C TYR A 362 1.85 -19.18 -2.95
N ASP A 363 2.56 -19.18 -1.83
CA ASP A 363 2.44 -18.13 -0.83
C ASP A 363 2.96 -16.78 -1.36
N PHE A 364 2.22 -15.71 -1.10
CA PHE A 364 2.71 -14.35 -1.26
C PHE A 364 3.55 -13.98 -0.04
N VAL A 365 4.86 -14.15 -0.18
CA VAL A 365 5.81 -14.02 0.92
C VAL A 365 6.67 -12.78 0.75
N HIS A 366 6.62 -11.84 1.70
CA HIS A 366 7.48 -10.67 1.72
C HIS A 366 8.66 -10.87 2.67
N GLY A 367 9.85 -10.69 2.13
CA GLY A 367 11.08 -10.84 2.88
C GLY A 367 11.92 -11.98 2.32
N PRO A 368 13.23 -11.93 2.56
CA PRO A 368 14.16 -12.90 2.02
C PRO A 368 13.84 -14.31 2.53
N ARG A 369 14.04 -15.33 1.68
CA ARG A 369 13.91 -16.74 2.10
C ARG A 369 14.86 -17.02 3.27
N ALA A 370 14.34 -17.53 4.37
CA ALA A 370 15.17 -17.96 5.48
C ALA A 370 16.11 -19.09 5.01
N THR A 371 17.41 -18.97 5.28
CA THR A 371 18.40 -20.02 5.04
C THR A 371 19.25 -20.19 6.29
N ALA A 372 19.79 -21.40 6.51
CA ALA A 372 20.74 -21.65 7.58
C ALA A 372 21.96 -20.68 7.54
N ALA A 373 22.27 -20.14 6.36
CA ALA A 373 23.38 -19.21 6.14
C ALA A 373 23.03 -17.74 6.49
N ASN A 374 21.75 -17.34 6.46
CA ASN A 374 21.36 -15.95 6.70
C ASN A 374 20.78 -15.67 8.10
N GLY A 375 20.43 -16.71 8.88
CA GLY A 375 20.07 -16.60 10.30
C GLY A 375 18.80 -15.78 10.57
N MET A 376 17.92 -15.66 9.58
CA MET A 376 16.72 -14.85 9.66
C MET A 376 15.51 -15.63 10.20
N THR A 377 14.62 -14.91 10.87
CA THR A 377 13.24 -15.32 11.14
C THR A 377 12.48 -15.45 9.83
N GLU A 378 11.49 -16.35 9.79
CA GLU A 378 10.67 -16.63 8.61
C GLU A 378 10.15 -15.33 7.95
N PRO A 379 10.14 -15.24 6.61
CA PRO A 379 9.59 -14.09 5.91
C PRO A 379 8.08 -13.92 6.18
N GLU A 380 7.57 -12.69 6.09
CA GLU A 380 6.16 -12.39 6.29
C GLU A 380 5.34 -13.13 5.25
N ASN A 381 4.46 -14.03 5.68
CA ASN A 381 3.65 -14.85 4.78
C ASN A 381 2.22 -14.30 4.77
N PHE A 382 1.96 -13.37 3.85
CA PHE A 382 0.63 -12.77 3.75
C PHE A 382 -0.45 -13.79 3.39
N THR A 383 -0.13 -14.86 2.67
CA THR A 383 -1.08 -15.94 2.40
C THR A 383 -1.54 -16.64 3.68
N ALA A 384 -0.63 -16.85 4.63
CA ALA A 384 -0.95 -17.47 5.92
C ALA A 384 -1.54 -16.48 6.95
N GLU A 385 -1.17 -15.20 6.85
CA GLU A 385 -1.48 -14.18 7.87
C GLU A 385 -2.74 -13.37 7.54
N VAL A 386 -3.12 -13.25 6.26
CA VAL A 386 -4.27 -12.44 5.83
C VAL A 386 -5.47 -13.32 5.52
N ALA A 387 -6.47 -13.27 6.40
CA ALA A 387 -7.80 -13.79 6.10
C ALA A 387 -8.62 -12.71 5.38
N TYR A 388 -8.87 -12.90 4.09
CA TYR A 388 -9.74 -12.01 3.32
C TYR A 388 -11.20 -12.14 3.81
N PRO A 389 -11.84 -11.06 4.30
CA PRO A 389 -13.15 -11.15 4.93
C PRO A 389 -14.32 -11.17 3.93
N GLY A 390 -14.07 -10.78 2.67
CA GLY A 390 -15.08 -10.74 1.61
C GLY A 390 -15.18 -12.03 0.81
N ILE A 391 -15.99 -12.01 -0.24
CA ILE A 391 -16.02 -13.08 -1.24
C ILE A 391 -14.88 -12.83 -2.22
N LEU A 392 -13.87 -13.70 -2.27
CA LEU A 392 -12.65 -13.47 -3.06
C LEU A 392 -12.92 -13.27 -4.57
N SER A 393 -13.96 -13.92 -5.10
CA SER A 393 -14.39 -13.72 -6.49
C SER A 393 -15.22 -12.44 -6.71
N ASP A 394 -15.54 -11.66 -5.67
CA ASP A 394 -16.22 -10.38 -5.82
C ASP A 394 -15.23 -9.29 -6.25
N CYS A 395 -14.96 -9.21 -7.55
CA CYS A 395 -14.07 -8.20 -8.09
C CYS A 395 -14.54 -6.77 -7.77
N ASN A 396 -15.86 -6.56 -7.62
CA ASN A 396 -16.43 -5.26 -7.30
C ASN A 396 -16.16 -4.82 -5.86
N THR A 397 -15.62 -5.68 -5.00
CA THR A 397 -15.16 -5.25 -3.68
C THR A 397 -14.06 -4.20 -3.78
N CYS A 398 -13.23 -4.24 -4.82
CA CYS A 398 -12.13 -3.30 -5.04
C CYS A 398 -12.27 -2.49 -6.33
N HIS A 399 -12.69 -3.14 -7.42
CA HIS A 399 -12.71 -2.53 -8.75
C HIS A 399 -13.89 -1.57 -8.94
N VAL A 400 -13.69 -0.57 -9.80
CA VAL A 400 -14.74 0.38 -10.23
C VAL A 400 -14.95 0.32 -11.73
N ASN A 401 -16.10 0.78 -12.22
CA ASN A 401 -16.39 0.93 -13.65
C ASN A 401 -16.12 -0.34 -14.48
N ASP A 402 -16.40 -1.52 -13.89
CA ASP A 402 -16.14 -2.82 -14.51
C ASP A 402 -14.69 -3.04 -14.98
N SER A 403 -13.74 -2.33 -14.37
CA SER A 403 -12.33 -2.35 -14.77
C SER A 403 -11.66 -3.72 -14.61
N TYR A 404 -12.24 -4.62 -13.80
CA TYR A 404 -11.77 -5.99 -13.61
C TYR A 404 -12.01 -6.88 -14.82
N GLN A 405 -12.99 -6.54 -15.68
CA GLN A 405 -13.42 -7.46 -16.74
C GLN A 405 -12.40 -7.60 -17.87
N ASN A 406 -11.51 -6.61 -18.05
CA ASN A 406 -10.44 -6.68 -19.03
C ASN A 406 -9.24 -5.83 -18.61
N ASP A 407 -8.08 -6.48 -18.40
CA ASP A 407 -6.82 -5.77 -18.20
C ASP A 407 -6.32 -5.19 -19.54
N ARG A 408 -6.19 -3.86 -19.55
CA ARG A 408 -5.74 -3.06 -20.70
C ARG A 408 -4.35 -2.47 -20.48
N GLY A 409 -3.57 -3.05 -19.57
CA GLY A 409 -2.21 -2.62 -19.28
C GLY A 409 -1.30 -2.81 -20.48
N THR A 410 -0.35 -1.90 -20.67
CA THR A 410 0.57 -1.92 -21.82
C THR A 410 2.03 -2.15 -21.43
N ILE A 411 2.28 -2.49 -20.17
CA ILE A 411 3.62 -2.71 -19.61
C ILE A 411 3.62 -4.01 -18.80
N GLY A 412 4.68 -4.80 -18.98
CA GLY A 412 4.87 -6.04 -18.24
C GLY A 412 5.31 -5.77 -16.80
N SER A 413 5.01 -6.70 -15.90
CA SER A 413 5.38 -6.61 -14.49
C SER A 413 6.77 -7.20 -14.30
N VAL A 414 7.74 -6.39 -13.86
CA VAL A 414 9.15 -6.77 -13.74
C VAL A 414 9.33 -7.85 -12.68
N MET A 415 10.13 -8.87 -13.02
CA MET A 415 10.40 -10.06 -12.19
C MET A 415 11.85 -10.14 -11.70
N LEU A 416 12.68 -9.16 -12.03
CA LEU A 416 14.08 -9.09 -11.59
C LEU A 416 14.33 -7.78 -10.85
N SER A 417 14.79 -7.87 -9.60
CA SER A 417 15.18 -6.70 -8.83
C SER A 417 16.37 -5.98 -9.46
N THR A 418 16.25 -4.66 -9.60
CA THR A 418 17.25 -3.78 -10.23
C THR A 418 18.11 -3.02 -9.22
N SER A 419 17.90 -3.28 -7.92
CA SER A 419 18.53 -2.54 -6.82
C SER A 419 20.05 -2.44 -6.97
N THR A 420 20.55 -1.21 -6.84
CA THR A 420 21.96 -0.84 -6.96
C THR A 420 22.67 -0.82 -5.60
N THR A 421 22.00 -1.20 -4.50
CA THR A 421 22.68 -1.36 -3.21
C THR A 421 23.61 -2.55 -3.32
N ALA A 422 24.82 -2.28 -3.83
CA ALA A 422 26.00 -3.07 -3.54
C ALA A 422 26.20 -2.98 -2.03
N ASP A 423 25.55 -3.87 -1.29
CA ASP A 423 26.15 -4.36 -0.07
C ASP A 423 26.82 -5.69 -0.43
N PRO A 424 28.13 -5.68 -0.73
CA PRO A 424 28.89 -6.90 -1.02
C PRO A 424 28.99 -7.83 0.20
N ALA A 425 28.66 -7.37 1.41
CA ALA A 425 28.54 -8.21 2.60
C ALA A 425 27.15 -8.86 2.75
N SER A 426 26.18 -8.45 1.92
CA SER A 426 24.78 -8.90 1.89
C SER A 426 24.51 -9.93 0.77
N THR A 427 25.47 -10.80 0.44
CA THR A 427 25.22 -11.99 -0.41
C THR A 427 24.10 -12.89 0.13
N ARG A 428 23.66 -12.67 1.38
CA ARG A 428 22.53 -13.31 2.06
C ARG A 428 21.12 -12.94 1.54
N TYR A 429 20.97 -11.86 0.76
CA TYR A 429 19.65 -11.23 0.54
C TYR A 429 19.16 -11.16 -0.92
N ASN A 430 20.01 -11.46 -1.93
CA ASN A 430 19.57 -11.44 -3.32
C ASN A 430 20.32 -12.47 -4.16
N GLU A 431 19.74 -13.67 -4.29
CA GLU A 431 20.22 -14.73 -5.18
C GLU A 431 20.32 -14.27 -6.65
N ASN A 432 19.61 -13.21 -7.03
CA ASN A 432 19.59 -12.66 -8.38
C ASN A 432 20.61 -11.53 -8.60
N ASN A 433 21.47 -11.20 -7.62
CA ASN A 433 22.47 -10.14 -7.79
C ASN A 433 23.43 -10.42 -8.97
N LEU A 434 23.71 -11.69 -9.26
CA LEU A 434 24.54 -12.15 -10.38
C LEU A 434 23.90 -11.82 -11.73
N LEU A 435 22.58 -11.74 -11.79
CA LEU A 435 21.83 -11.44 -13.02
C LEU A 435 21.78 -9.95 -13.33
N ARG A 436 22.18 -9.08 -12.38
CA ARG A 436 22.11 -7.62 -12.55
C ARG A 436 22.87 -7.14 -13.78
N ALA A 437 24.06 -7.69 -14.05
CA ALA A 437 24.89 -7.25 -15.19
C ALA A 437 24.17 -7.41 -16.55
N LEU A 438 23.23 -8.34 -16.65
CA LEU A 438 22.51 -8.65 -17.89
C LEU A 438 21.44 -7.59 -18.23
N VAL A 439 20.98 -6.83 -17.23
CA VAL A 439 19.95 -5.80 -17.39
C VAL A 439 20.52 -4.39 -17.34
N LEU A 440 21.85 -4.24 -17.41
CA LEU A 440 22.50 -2.94 -17.52
C LEU A 440 22.82 -2.61 -18.99
N THR A 441 22.77 -1.33 -19.31
CA THR A 441 23.35 -0.72 -20.49
C THR A 441 24.14 0.49 -20.00
N ASP A 442 25.44 0.54 -20.29
CA ASP A 442 26.36 1.59 -19.81
C ASP A 442 26.34 1.80 -18.29
N GLY A 443 26.19 0.70 -17.53
CA GLY A 443 26.17 0.72 -16.06
C GLY A 443 24.85 1.19 -15.43
N VAL A 444 23.85 1.55 -16.25
CA VAL A 444 22.51 1.96 -15.80
C VAL A 444 21.51 0.84 -16.13
N VAL A 445 20.49 0.69 -15.29
CA VAL A 445 19.40 -0.26 -15.52
C VAL A 445 18.67 0.12 -16.81
N ASP A 446 18.59 -0.84 -17.73
CA ASP A 446 17.87 -0.72 -18.99
C ASP A 446 16.49 -1.36 -18.85
N PRO A 447 15.41 -0.57 -18.78
CA PRO A 447 14.07 -1.12 -18.58
C PRO A 447 13.66 -2.07 -19.71
N LEU A 448 14.21 -1.95 -20.92
CA LEU A 448 13.89 -2.84 -22.04
C LEU A 448 14.48 -4.25 -21.89
N LYS A 449 15.50 -4.42 -21.05
CA LYS A 449 16.13 -5.71 -20.78
C LYS A 449 15.50 -6.46 -19.60
N LEU A 450 14.60 -5.83 -18.85
CA LEU A 450 14.00 -6.44 -17.67
C LEU A 450 13.06 -7.59 -18.07
N PRO A 451 13.22 -8.79 -17.50
CA PRO A 451 12.25 -9.88 -17.70
C PRO A 451 10.93 -9.54 -17.03
N VAL A 452 9.83 -9.84 -17.72
CA VAL A 452 8.48 -9.44 -17.29
C VAL A 452 7.49 -10.60 -17.33
N ILE A 453 6.41 -10.46 -16.55
CA ILE A 453 5.14 -11.12 -16.85
C ILE A 453 4.32 -10.16 -17.70
N SER A 454 3.72 -10.63 -18.79
CA SER A 454 2.85 -9.77 -19.64
C SER A 454 1.65 -9.22 -18.86
N PRO A 455 1.04 -8.10 -19.29
CA PRO A 455 0.08 -7.36 -18.49
C PRO A 455 -1.10 -8.19 -17.97
N LYS A 456 -1.85 -8.88 -18.84
CA LYS A 456 -3.03 -9.67 -18.44
C LYS A 456 -2.62 -10.89 -17.63
N ALA A 457 -1.57 -11.59 -18.06
CA ALA A 457 -0.96 -12.70 -17.33
C ALA A 457 -0.66 -12.31 -15.87
N ALA A 458 -0.03 -11.16 -15.65
CA ALA A 458 0.34 -10.69 -14.32
C ALA A 458 -0.86 -10.44 -13.39
N SER A 459 -2.01 -10.07 -13.95
CA SER A 459 -3.25 -9.86 -13.19
C SER A 459 -3.88 -11.19 -12.79
N CYS A 460 -3.95 -12.15 -13.72
CA CYS A 460 -4.59 -13.45 -13.51
C CYS A 460 -3.74 -14.38 -12.63
N THR A 461 -2.43 -14.47 -12.91
CA THR A 461 -1.52 -15.37 -12.19
C THR A 461 -1.11 -14.86 -10.81
N ALA A 462 -1.69 -13.75 -10.35
CA ALA A 462 -1.54 -13.32 -8.97
C ALA A 462 -2.40 -14.15 -8.00
N CYS A 463 -3.51 -14.71 -8.49
CA CYS A 463 -4.36 -15.66 -7.76
C CYS A 463 -4.40 -17.06 -8.41
N HIS A 464 -4.21 -17.14 -9.73
CA HIS A 464 -4.21 -18.40 -10.49
C HIS A 464 -2.80 -18.77 -10.93
N ASP A 465 -2.01 -19.30 -10.02
CA ASP A 465 -0.56 -19.44 -10.13
C ASP A 465 -0.07 -20.88 -10.30
N THR A 466 -0.98 -21.87 -10.32
CA THR A 466 -0.61 -23.27 -10.56
C THR A 466 0.21 -23.44 -11.85
N LEU A 467 1.12 -24.42 -11.89
CA LEU A 467 1.93 -24.71 -13.09
C LEU A 467 1.07 -24.93 -14.35
N GLY A 468 -0.09 -25.59 -14.20
CA GLY A 468 -1.03 -25.80 -15.31
C GLY A 468 -1.61 -24.48 -15.85
N VAL A 469 -1.92 -23.52 -14.96
CA VAL A 469 -2.37 -22.19 -15.37
C VAL A 469 -1.26 -21.39 -16.02
N VAL A 470 -0.05 -21.38 -15.46
CA VAL A 470 1.09 -20.69 -16.07
C VAL A 470 1.40 -21.26 -17.46
N ASN A 471 1.30 -22.58 -17.63
CA ASN A 471 1.42 -23.22 -18.94
C ASN A 471 0.28 -22.78 -19.88
N HIS A 472 -0.97 -22.75 -19.43
CA HIS A 472 -2.09 -22.24 -20.23
C HIS A 472 -1.87 -20.78 -20.67
N VAL A 473 -1.46 -19.90 -19.75
CA VAL A 473 -1.19 -18.49 -20.02
C VAL A 473 -0.08 -18.30 -21.05
N THR A 474 0.97 -19.10 -20.99
CA THR A 474 2.14 -18.98 -21.88
C THR A 474 1.98 -19.69 -23.22
N THR A 475 1.25 -20.81 -23.27
CA THR A 475 1.11 -21.62 -24.50
C THR A 475 -0.17 -21.38 -25.28
N VAL A 476 -1.29 -21.14 -24.59
CA VAL A 476 -2.61 -20.90 -25.20
C VAL A 476 -2.91 -19.40 -25.20
N GLY A 477 -2.63 -18.72 -24.09
CA GLY A 477 -2.91 -17.29 -23.96
C GLY A 477 -1.89 -16.39 -24.67
N GLY A 478 -0.78 -16.93 -25.18
CA GLY A 478 0.29 -16.18 -25.84
C GLY A 478 1.04 -15.17 -24.95
N GLY A 479 0.77 -15.21 -23.64
CA GLY A 479 1.45 -14.36 -22.65
C GLY A 479 2.87 -14.83 -22.35
N THR A 480 3.60 -14.03 -21.58
CA THR A 480 4.92 -14.38 -21.07
C THR A 480 4.94 -14.36 -19.55
N PHE A 481 5.66 -15.30 -18.95
CA PHE A 481 5.86 -15.37 -17.50
C PHE A 481 7.36 -15.44 -17.22
N GLY A 482 8.02 -14.28 -17.20
CA GLY A 482 9.48 -14.18 -17.09
C GLY A 482 10.25 -14.69 -18.32
N GLY A 483 9.53 -15.07 -19.39
CA GLY A 483 10.04 -15.70 -20.62
C GLY A 483 10.55 -14.71 -21.69
N LYS A 484 10.30 -13.41 -21.50
CA LYS A 484 10.61 -12.33 -22.43
C LYS A 484 10.94 -11.07 -21.65
N THR A 485 11.72 -10.17 -22.27
CA THR A 485 12.00 -8.86 -21.70
C THR A 485 10.91 -7.85 -22.04
N GLN A 486 10.88 -6.73 -21.31
CA GLN A 486 9.98 -5.61 -21.59
C GLN A 486 10.15 -5.06 -23.02
N GLY A 487 11.38 -5.02 -23.55
CA GLY A 487 11.66 -4.59 -24.92
C GLY A 487 11.11 -5.57 -25.95
N GLN A 488 11.27 -6.88 -25.74
CA GLN A 488 10.66 -7.90 -26.59
C GLN A 488 9.13 -7.80 -26.59
N PHE A 489 8.54 -7.58 -25.42
CA PHE A 489 7.10 -7.32 -25.31
C PHE A 489 6.66 -6.08 -26.11
N LEU A 490 7.37 -4.96 -25.98
CA LEU A 490 7.07 -3.72 -26.72
C LEU A 490 7.31 -3.83 -28.23
N ASN A 491 8.14 -4.78 -28.67
CA ASN A 491 8.38 -5.10 -30.08
C ASN A 491 7.40 -6.15 -30.64
N ASN A 492 6.30 -6.43 -29.94
CA ASN A 492 5.28 -7.42 -30.32
C ASN A 492 5.80 -8.86 -30.45
N GLU A 493 6.87 -9.25 -29.75
CA GLU A 493 7.28 -10.67 -29.66
C GLU A 493 6.42 -11.48 -28.69
N THR A 494 5.45 -10.85 -28.03
CA THR A 494 4.47 -11.46 -27.13
C THR A 494 3.12 -10.85 -27.45
N PHE A 495 2.10 -11.69 -27.59
CA PHE A 495 0.75 -11.25 -27.91
C PHE A 495 -0.24 -12.02 -27.02
N GLU A 496 -0.92 -11.30 -26.15
CA GLU A 496 -1.90 -11.93 -25.25
C GLU A 496 -3.25 -12.12 -25.97
N GLU A 497 -3.55 -13.37 -26.32
CA GLU A 497 -4.80 -13.80 -26.98
C GLU A 497 -5.95 -14.02 -25.98
N CYS A 498 -5.78 -13.59 -24.72
CA CYS A 498 -6.72 -13.83 -23.62
C CYS A 498 -8.14 -13.38 -23.96
N ASP A 499 -8.29 -12.24 -24.65
CA ASP A 499 -9.59 -11.62 -24.93
C ASP A 499 -10.45 -12.47 -25.88
N GLY A 500 -9.88 -13.43 -26.61
CA GLY A 500 -10.66 -14.39 -27.41
C GLY A 500 -11.60 -15.27 -26.58
N CYS A 501 -11.28 -15.48 -25.30
CA CYS A 501 -12.06 -16.33 -24.39
C CYS A 501 -12.53 -15.59 -23.13
N HIS A 502 -11.69 -14.70 -22.60
CA HIS A 502 -11.85 -14.05 -21.30
C HIS A 502 -12.37 -12.60 -21.37
N ALA A 503 -12.66 -12.09 -22.57
CA ALA A 503 -13.30 -10.79 -22.71
C ALA A 503 -14.68 -10.77 -22.04
N PRO A 504 -15.18 -9.58 -21.63
CA PRO A 504 -16.53 -9.43 -21.10
C PRO A 504 -17.58 -10.08 -22.01
N GLY A 505 -18.51 -10.85 -21.43
CA GLY A 505 -19.52 -11.59 -22.19
C GLY A 505 -19.01 -12.78 -23.02
N GLY A 506 -17.71 -13.08 -22.97
CA GLY A 506 -17.14 -14.31 -23.50
C GLY A 506 -17.56 -15.54 -22.70
N PHE A 507 -17.42 -16.74 -23.26
CA PHE A 507 -17.88 -17.97 -22.62
C PHE A 507 -17.14 -18.30 -21.30
N VAL A 508 -15.92 -17.77 -21.12
CA VAL A 508 -15.17 -17.76 -19.85
C VAL A 508 -14.70 -16.34 -19.49
N GLY A 509 -15.53 -15.34 -19.83
CA GLY A 509 -15.31 -13.95 -19.44
C GLY A 509 -15.14 -13.81 -17.93
N VAL A 510 -14.30 -12.88 -17.48
CA VAL A 510 -14.04 -12.67 -16.04
C VAL A 510 -15.34 -12.36 -15.30
N ASP A 511 -16.21 -11.55 -15.92
CA ASP A 511 -17.57 -11.21 -15.48
C ASP A 511 -18.52 -12.41 -15.40
N THR A 512 -18.24 -13.47 -16.18
CA THR A 512 -19.04 -14.70 -16.22
C THR A 512 -18.57 -15.69 -15.16
N VAL A 513 -17.25 -15.93 -15.06
CA VAL A 513 -16.70 -16.97 -14.17
C VAL A 513 -16.49 -16.50 -12.73
N HIS A 514 -16.43 -15.18 -12.50
CA HIS A 514 -16.41 -14.59 -11.16
C HIS A 514 -17.74 -13.92 -10.80
N LYS A 515 -18.81 -14.19 -11.58
CA LYS A 515 -20.13 -13.66 -11.28
C LYS A 515 -20.57 -14.16 -9.91
N ILE A 516 -20.81 -13.22 -9.01
CA ILE A 516 -21.53 -13.52 -7.79
C ILE A 516 -23.01 -13.46 -8.14
N ALA A 517 -23.71 -14.57 -7.95
CA ALA A 517 -25.16 -14.56 -7.97
C ALA A 517 -25.58 -13.53 -6.92
N THR A 518 -26.19 -12.43 -7.34
CA THR A 518 -26.85 -11.51 -6.42
C THR A 518 -27.82 -12.37 -5.62
N GLN A 519 -27.51 -12.62 -4.35
CA GLN A 519 -28.54 -13.06 -3.43
C GLN A 519 -29.54 -11.92 -3.45
N ASN A 520 -30.71 -12.16 -4.05
CA ASN A 520 -31.83 -11.24 -3.98
C ASN A 520 -32.05 -10.98 -2.50
N VAL A 521 -31.64 -9.79 -2.06
CA VAL A 521 -32.03 -9.26 -0.75
C VAL A 521 -33.38 -8.60 -1.02
N ASP A 522 -34.39 -9.44 -1.24
CA ASP A 522 -35.79 -9.05 -1.10
C ASP A 522 -36.18 -9.18 0.38
#